data_AF-A0A2U1M573-F1
#
_entry.id   AF-A0A2U1M573-F1
#
_cell.length_a   1.000
_cell.length_b   1.000
_cell.length_c   1.000
_cell.angle_alpha   90.00
_cell.angle_beta   90.00
_cell.angle_gamma   90.00
#
_symmetry.space_group_name_H-M   'P 1'
#
loop_
_entity.id
_entity.type
_entity.pdbx_description
1 polymer ?
#
loop_
_entity_poly.entity_id
_entity_poly.type
_entity_poly.pdbx_seq_one_letter_code
_entity_poly.pdbx_strand_id
1 'polypeptide(L)'
;MGMMLYFLFQRERDANLSDGRDLKKVYDEVEARMRYMGFIITKLEQMFGNDVVHEALTPLRLCQEQDMQKMDFLNEMRVARHRFAFQKFMVMNNLLNL
;
A
#
# COMPACT_ATOMS: atom_id res chain seq x y z
N MET A 1 -24.39 -28.92 5.27
CA MET A 1 -23.48 -28.28 4.27
C MET A 1 -23.36 -26.77 4.46
N GLY A 2 -24.47 -26.02 4.69
CA GLY A 2 -24.44 -24.55 4.83
C GLY A 2 -23.55 -23.99 5.96
N MET A 3 -23.51 -24.62 7.14
CA MET A 3 -22.67 -24.15 8.27
C MET A 3 -21.16 -24.28 8.01
N MET A 4 -20.73 -25.32 7.29
CA MET A 4 -19.32 -25.54 6.98
C MET A 4 -18.80 -24.51 5.97
N LEU A 5 -19.61 -24.21 4.95
CA LEU A 5 -19.34 -23.15 3.99
C LEU A 5 -19.30 -21.78 4.68
N TYR A 6 -20.29 -21.47 5.52
CA TYR A 6 -20.31 -20.22 6.30
C TYR A 6 -19.06 -20.03 7.16
N PHE A 7 -18.60 -21.06 7.86
CA PHE A 7 -17.41 -20.99 8.71
C PHE A 7 -16.12 -20.76 7.91
N LEU A 8 -15.98 -21.42 6.75
CA LEU A 8 -14.85 -21.20 5.85
C LEU A 8 -14.83 -19.75 5.32
N PHE A 9 -16.00 -19.22 4.94
CA PHE A 9 -16.11 -17.83 4.47
C PHE A 9 -15.83 -16.81 5.57
N GLN A 10 -16.32 -17.05 6.78
CA GLN A 10 -16.07 -16.16 7.91
C GLN A 10 -14.56 -16.09 8.22
N ARG A 11 -13.88 -17.24 8.24
CA ARG A 11 -12.42 -17.30 8.45
C ARG A 11 -11.65 -16.59 7.35
N GLU A 12 -12.06 -16.76 6.10
CA GLU A 12 -11.42 -16.12 4.95
C GLU A 12 -11.66 -14.59 4.94
N ARG A 13 -12.86 -14.14 5.31
CA ARG A 13 -13.18 -12.73 5.48
C ARG A 13 -12.29 -12.09 6.54
N ASP A 14 -12.15 -12.75 7.69
CA ASP A 14 -11.38 -12.23 8.82
C ASP A 14 -9.87 -12.19 8.50
N ALA A 15 -9.34 -13.17 7.75
CA ALA A 15 -7.99 -13.14 7.22
C ALA A 15 -7.77 -11.96 6.25
N ASN A 16 -8.68 -11.77 5.28
CA ASN A 16 -8.62 -10.63 4.35
C ASN A 16 -8.70 -9.27 5.07
N LEU A 17 -9.50 -9.16 6.13
CA LEU A 17 -9.59 -7.95 6.95
C LEU A 17 -8.29 -7.68 7.71
N SER A 18 -7.64 -8.71 8.25
CA SER A 18 -6.32 -8.59 8.88
C SER A 18 -5.28 -8.10 7.88
N ASP A 19 -5.17 -8.79 6.74
CA ASP A 19 -4.23 -8.44 5.68
C ASP A 19 -4.48 -7.03 5.11
N GLY A 20 -5.74 -6.56 5.13
CA GLY A 20 -6.11 -5.21 4.73
C GLY A 20 -5.64 -4.14 5.73
N ARG A 21 -5.74 -4.42 7.03
CA ARG A 21 -5.22 -3.51 8.08
C ARG A 21 -3.70 -3.42 8.03
N ASP A 22 -3.02 -4.54 7.84
CA ASP A 22 -1.56 -4.57 7.73
C ASP A 22 -1.08 -3.83 6.48
N LEU A 23 -1.75 -4.03 5.34
CA LEU A 23 -1.45 -3.30 4.11
C LEU A 23 -1.69 -1.80 4.26
N LYS A 24 -2.79 -1.40 4.93
CA LYS A 24 -3.07 0.02 5.21
C LYS A 24 -1.99 0.64 6.09
N LYS A 25 -1.55 -0.05 7.13
CA LYS A 25 -0.47 0.43 8.01
C LYS A 25 0.81 0.68 7.21
N VAL A 26 1.19 -0.25 6.33
CA VAL A 26 2.38 -0.09 5.49
C VAL A 26 2.22 1.07 4.50
N TYR A 27 1.01 1.28 3.95
CA TYR A 27 0.71 2.43 3.10
C TYR A 27 0.88 3.75 3.84
N ASP A 28 0.25 3.89 5.01
CA ASP A 28 0.30 5.10 5.84
C ASP A 28 1.75 5.42 6.26
N GLU A 29 2.55 4.40 6.58
CA GLU A 29 3.97 4.56 6.93
C GLU A 29 4.83 5.05 5.75
N VAL A 30 4.64 4.49 4.55
CA VAL A 30 5.41 4.89 3.35
C VAL A 30 5.00 6.29 2.92
N GLU A 31 3.70 6.60 2.93
CA GLU A 31 3.20 7.95 2.59
C GLU A 31 3.76 9.01 3.54
N ALA A 32 3.75 8.74 4.85
CA ALA A 32 4.31 9.66 5.85
C ALA A 32 5.81 9.88 5.62
N ARG A 33 6.57 8.81 5.33
CA ARG A 33 8.01 8.90 5.06
C ARG A 33 8.29 9.72 3.80
N MET A 34 7.54 9.53 2.72
CA MET A 34 7.68 10.32 1.50
C MET A 34 7.45 11.81 1.75
N ARG A 35 6.40 12.17 2.49
CA ARG A 35 6.10 13.57 2.85
C ARG A 35 7.23 14.19 3.67
N TYR A 36 7.72 13.48 4.68
CA TYR A 36 8.83 13.94 5.51
C TYR A 36 10.14 14.09 4.72
N MET A 37 10.46 13.13 3.85
CA MET A 37 11.70 13.15 3.09
C MET A 37 11.72 14.29 2.07
N GLY A 38 10.59 14.56 1.40
CA GLY A 38 10.44 15.73 0.54
C GLY A 38 10.66 17.04 1.30
N PHE A 39 10.12 17.16 2.51
CA PHE A 39 10.35 18.34 3.36
C PHE A 39 11.83 18.51 3.74
N ILE A 40 12.53 17.43 4.10
CA ILE A 40 13.95 17.46 4.47
C ILE A 40 14.80 17.93 3.27
N ILE A 41 14.58 17.36 2.08
CA ILE A 41 15.32 17.73 0.86
C ILE A 41 15.12 19.21 0.55
N THR A 42 13.87 19.68 0.53
CA THR A 42 13.57 21.09 0.28
C THR A 42 14.19 22.01 1.32
N LYS A 43 14.22 21.62 2.60
CA LYS A 43 14.84 22.43 3.66
C LYS A 43 16.35 22.50 3.51
N LEU A 44 17.01 21.41 3.17
CA LEU A 44 18.46 21.41 2.90
C LEU A 44 18.80 22.29 1.69
N GLU A 45 18.03 22.17 0.61
CA GLU A 45 18.17 23.03 -0.58
C GLU A 45 17.96 24.52 -0.24
N GLN A 46 17.01 24.86 0.64
CA GLN A 46 16.83 26.23 1.12
C GLN A 46 17.97 26.73 2.01
N MET A 47 18.52 25.87 2.87
CA MET A 47 19.54 26.26 3.85
C MET A 47 20.91 26.51 3.23
N PHE A 48 21.29 25.73 2.22
CA PHE A 48 22.61 25.85 1.61
C PHE A 48 22.56 26.31 0.14
N GLY A 49 21.37 26.49 -0.46
CA GLY A 49 21.23 27.01 -1.82
C GLY A 49 22.05 26.21 -2.85
N ASN A 50 22.86 26.90 -3.65
CA ASN A 50 23.76 26.29 -4.63
C ASN A 50 24.99 25.60 -3.99
N ASP A 51 25.25 25.82 -2.71
CA ASP A 51 26.38 25.21 -2.00
C ASP A 51 26.06 23.79 -1.52
N VAL A 52 24.81 23.33 -1.67
CA VAL A 52 24.50 21.90 -1.53
C VAL A 52 25.21 21.16 -2.67
N VAL A 53 26.22 20.36 -2.32
CA VAL A 53 26.75 19.37 -3.26
C VAL A 53 25.63 18.39 -3.55
N HIS A 54 25.15 18.34 -4.80
CA HIS A 54 24.06 17.45 -5.21
C HIS A 54 24.29 15.99 -4.78
N GLU A 55 25.56 15.57 -4.75
CA GLU A 55 26.02 14.26 -4.31
C GLU A 55 25.64 13.96 -2.84
N ALA A 56 25.61 14.98 -1.98
CA ALA A 56 25.20 14.84 -0.58
C ALA A 56 23.70 14.58 -0.43
N LEU A 57 22.86 15.01 -1.38
CA LEU A 57 21.43 14.73 -1.42
C LEU A 57 21.08 13.44 -2.18
N THR A 58 22.01 12.90 -2.98
CA THR A 58 21.78 11.69 -3.78
C THR A 58 21.23 10.52 -2.95
N PRO A 59 21.74 10.19 -1.75
CA PRO A 59 21.17 9.11 -0.93
C PRO A 59 19.72 9.37 -0.53
N LEU A 60 19.38 10.62 -0.18
CA LEU A 60 18.01 11.01 0.18
C LEU A 60 17.06 10.90 -1.01
N ARG A 61 17.51 11.33 -2.20
CA ARG A 61 16.72 11.22 -3.44
C ARG A 61 16.49 9.76 -3.85
N LEU A 62 17.49 8.90 -3.68
CA LEU A 62 17.36 7.46 -3.91
C LEU A 62 16.34 6.82 -2.95
N CYS A 63 16.38 7.18 -1.67
CA CYS A 63 15.37 6.70 -0.71
C CYS A 63 13.96 7.18 -1.08
N GLN A 64 13.82 8.43 -1.53
CA GLN A 64 12.54 8.97 -1.98
C GLN A 64 12.00 8.22 -3.21
N GLU A 65 12.87 7.89 -4.16
CA GLU A 65 12.50 7.11 -5.35
C GLU A 65 12.09 5.68 -4.98
N GLN A 66 12.79 5.03 -4.07
CA GLN A 66 12.42 3.71 -3.56
C GLN A 66 11.05 3.72 -2.86
N ASP A 67 10.76 4.75 -2.07
CA ASP A 67 9.45 4.89 -1.42
C ASP A 67 8.33 5.14 -2.43
N MET A 68 8.60 5.92 -3.49
CA MET A 68 7.66 6.13 -4.59
C MET A 68 7.35 4.82 -5.32
N GLN A 69 8.38 4.05 -5.70
CA GLN A 69 8.21 2.73 -6.31
C GLN A 69 7.42 1.78 -5.40
N LYS A 70 7.66 1.84 -4.08
CA LYS A 70 6.91 1.05 -3.10
C LYS A 70 5.45 1.48 -3.04
N MET A 71 5.13 2.77 -3.13
CA MET A 71 3.74 3.24 -3.19
C MET A 71 3.02 2.78 -4.46
N ASP A 72 3.70 2.81 -5.61
CA ASP A 72 3.13 2.30 -6.86
C ASP A 72 2.78 0.82 -6.73
N PHE A 73 3.71 0.01 -6.21
CA PHE A 73 3.45 -1.40 -5.93
C PHE A 73 2.27 -1.62 -4.96
N LEU A 74 2.20 -0.84 -3.87
CA LEU A 74 1.10 -0.94 -2.91
C LEU A 74 -0.25 -0.56 -3.54
N ASN A 75 -0.28 0.43 -4.44
CA ASN A 75 -1.46 0.81 -5.19
C ASN A 75 -1.91 -0.31 -6.13
N GLU A 76 -0.98 -0.92 -6.87
CA GLU A 76 -1.28 -2.07 -7.73
C GLU A 76 -1.85 -3.25 -6.92
N MET A 77 -1.22 -3.57 -5.79
CA MET A 77 -1.73 -4.59 -4.88
C MET A 77 -3.14 -4.29 -4.38
N ARG A 78 -3.44 -3.03 -4.04
CA ARG A 78 -4.78 -2.60 -3.61
C ARG A 78 -5.81 -2.84 -4.71
N VAL A 79 -5.49 -2.46 -5.95
CA VAL A 79 -6.37 -2.65 -7.11
C VAL A 79 -6.60 -4.15 -7.39
N ALA A 80 -5.53 -4.95 -7.37
CA ALA A 80 -5.61 -6.39 -7.58
C ALA A 80 -6.50 -7.07 -6.53
N ARG A 81 -6.36 -6.70 -5.25
CA ARG A 81 -7.21 -7.21 -4.16
C ARG A 81 -8.68 -6.84 -4.34
N HIS A 82 -8.98 -5.59 -4.70
CA HIS A 82 -10.36 -5.19 -5.00
C HIS A 82 -10.97 -6.01 -6.15
N ARG A 83 -10.20 -6.22 -7.22
CA ARG A 83 -10.64 -7.04 -8.36
C ARG A 83 -10.91 -8.48 -7.94
N PHE A 84 -10.03 -9.08 -7.14
CA PHE A 84 -10.20 -10.45 -6.65
C PHE A 84 -11.40 -10.59 -5.71
N ALA A 85 -11.61 -9.64 -4.80
CA ALA A 85 -12.79 -9.62 -3.93
C ALA A 85 -14.09 -9.52 -4.74
N PHE A 86 -14.12 -8.68 -5.79
CA PHE A 86 -15.27 -8.55 -6.69
C PHE A 86 -15.54 -9.85 -7.47
N GLN A 87 -14.50 -10.51 -7.99
CA GLN A 87 -14.64 -11.81 -8.66
C GLN A 87 -15.22 -12.87 -7.73
N LYS A 88 -14.75 -12.94 -6.49
CA LYS A 88 -15.31 -13.86 -5.48
C LYS A 88 -16.76 -13.58 -5.16
N PHE A 89 -17.13 -12.31 -4.98
CA PHE A 89 -18.52 -11.91 -4.79
C PHE A 89 -19.43 -12.39 -5.93
N MET A 90 -18.98 -12.21 -7.19
CA MET A 90 -19.70 -12.69 -8.37
C MET A 90 -19.91 -14.21 -8.35
N VAL A 91 -18.86 -14.98 -8.05
CA VAL A 91 -18.95 -16.45 -7.95
C VAL A 91 -19.91 -16.86 -6.83
N MET A 92 -19.84 -16.21 -5.67
CA MET A 92 -20.73 -16.50 -4.53
C MET A 92 -22.20 -16.22 -4.85
N ASN A 93 -22.51 -15.09 -5.50
CA ASN A 93 -23.86 -14.80 -5.95
C ASN A 93 -24.38 -15.86 -6.93
N ASN A 94 -23.54 -16.31 -7.86
CA ASN A 94 -23.93 -17.34 -8.80
C ASN A 94 -24.18 -18.70 -8.11
N LEU A 95 -23.41 -19.04 -7.08
CA LEU A 95 -23.59 -20.27 -6.30
C LEU A 95 -24.80 -20.23 -5.36
N LEU A 96 -25.23 -19.03 -4.92
CA LEU A 96 -26.43 -18.86 -4.07
C LEU A 96 -27.73 -18.77 -4.87
N ASN A 97 -27.65 -18.46 -6.17
CA ASN A 97 -28.78 -18.42 -7.09
C ASN A 97 -28.99 -19.75 -7.86
N LEU A 98 -28.19 -20.78 -7.56
CA LEU A 98 -28.34 -22.17 -8.00
C LEU A 98 -28.94 -23.01 -6.86
#